data_AF-D6TDM4-F1
#
_entry.id   AF-D6TDM4-F1
#
_cell.length_a   1.000
_cell.length_b   1.000
_cell.length_c   1.000
_cell.angle_alpha   90.00
_cell.angle_beta   90.00
_cell.angle_gamma   90.00
#
_symmetry.space_group_name_H-M   'P 1'
#
loop_
_entity.id
_entity.type
_entity.pdbx_description
1 polymer ?
#
loop_
_entity_poly.entity_id
_entity_poly.type
_entity_poly.pdbx_seq_one_letter_code
_entity_poly.pdbx_strand_id
1 'polypeptide(L)'
;MDAKKWFVPFYGLIWVGVSLWLSGCGSVVGQGTPPAWKPGTPTANPTRVQITLDLVGPSAQTKPVVTLTNAQMVRQLYSTIYALEQMPDNIACTAERGPHYILTFLEGERVAVSVLAQRDGCRPVSIKGEAGDRRASNEFWALLDKAIDVATPAAKPQNVAILHTLQPEMQVESTQIADAVIAQRLYNNILKLQLLAPFPQSTGPGCQEETYPEYRLVFHTAEQVISSLINKSCGTISLDGNHLSRTGTYKRDAQFDQLFAEMLRQATFSPARPDQLMLRINSNTGDQQKQVKDVTRLLKLYDKVLTLPTTQPEPNCPSGEDKVAGKARYTSLSFTQWDLPVLSVSVYEGSCKRIDLGLTSKVLQGDQEFWDLLHHLV
;
A
#
# COMPACT_ATOMS: atom_id res chain seq x y z
N MET A 1 20.62 6.15 55.94
CA MET A 1 20.99 5.30 54.79
C MET A 1 20.07 5.69 53.65
N ASP A 2 20.44 6.41 52.61
CA ASP A 2 21.69 7.05 52.22
C ASP A 2 21.32 8.32 51.44
N ALA A 3 21.99 9.42 51.78
CA ALA A 3 21.92 10.67 51.07
C ALA A 3 23.04 10.72 50.03
N LYS A 4 22.76 11.20 48.81
CA LYS A 4 23.73 11.98 48.03
C LYS A 4 23.06 12.65 46.82
N LYS A 5 22.71 13.92 47.00
CA LYS A 5 22.64 14.92 45.93
C LYS A 5 23.95 15.68 45.97
N TRP A 6 24.66 15.78 44.84
CA TRP A 6 25.75 16.73 44.65
C TRP A 6 25.50 17.53 43.38
N PHE A 7 25.38 18.84 43.60
CA PHE A 7 25.33 19.92 42.63
C PHE A 7 26.73 20.55 42.65
N VAL A 8 27.41 20.67 41.50
CA VAL A 8 28.54 21.60 41.35
C VAL A 8 28.53 22.13 39.90
N PRO A 9 28.47 23.46 39.69
CA PRO A 9 28.76 24.09 38.40
C PRO A 9 30.24 24.47 38.32
N PHE A 10 30.84 24.45 37.14
CA PHE A 10 32.18 25.04 36.94
C PHE A 10 32.27 25.80 35.62
N TYR A 11 32.59 27.09 35.76
CA TYR A 11 33.03 28.02 34.73
C TYR A 11 34.42 27.62 34.19
N GLY A 12 34.73 27.96 32.93
CA GLY A 12 36.09 27.85 32.42
C GLY A 12 36.25 28.34 30.98
N LEU A 13 36.60 29.61 30.83
CA LEU A 13 36.98 30.31 29.60
C LEU A 13 38.28 29.80 28.97
N ILE A 14 38.35 29.96 27.64
CA ILE A 14 39.51 30.32 26.78
C ILE A 14 40.68 29.33 26.73
N TRP A 15 41.07 28.91 25.52
CA TRP A 15 42.39 29.23 24.93
C TRP A 15 42.45 28.82 23.46
N VAL A 16 42.62 29.82 22.60
CA VAL A 16 43.06 29.72 21.21
C VAL A 16 44.54 29.34 21.23
N GLY A 17 44.91 28.24 20.58
CA GLY A 17 46.29 27.79 20.49
C GLY A 17 46.55 27.09 19.16
N VAL A 18 46.84 27.88 18.14
CA VAL A 18 47.44 27.42 16.88
C VAL A 18 48.79 26.78 17.19
N SER A 19 49.02 25.56 16.71
CA SER A 19 50.36 25.00 16.58
C SER A 19 50.40 24.03 15.41
N LEU A 20 50.90 24.55 14.29
CA LEU A 20 51.45 23.81 13.17
C LEU A 20 52.66 23.00 13.65
N TRP A 21 52.61 21.68 13.52
CA TRP A 21 53.79 20.82 13.44
C TRP A 21 53.68 19.96 12.19
N LEU A 22 54.36 20.42 11.15
CA LEU A 22 54.84 19.61 10.04
C LEU A 22 56.02 18.76 10.52
N SER A 23 55.97 17.47 10.20
CA SER A 23 57.06 16.56 9.81
C SER A 23 57.02 15.21 10.53
N GLY A 24 56.97 14.14 9.73
CA GLY A 24 57.00 12.75 10.18
C GLY A 24 56.69 11.78 9.04
N CYS A 25 57.67 11.54 8.17
CA CYS A 25 57.68 10.40 7.25
C CYS A 25 57.57 9.09 8.03
N GLY A 26 56.61 8.25 7.67
CA GLY A 26 56.40 6.94 8.28
C GLY A 26 55.58 6.02 7.39
N SER A 27 56.29 5.40 6.44
CA SER A 27 56.15 4.04 5.94
C SER A 27 54.77 3.36 5.90
N VAL A 28 54.42 2.95 4.67
CA VAL A 28 53.71 1.71 4.32
C VAL A 28 52.24 1.63 4.80
N VAL A 29 51.36 2.30 4.06
CA VAL A 29 50.05 1.74 3.78
C VAL A 29 50.12 1.22 2.37
N GLY A 30 50.21 -0.11 2.23
CA GLY A 30 50.02 -0.75 0.94
C GLY A 30 48.70 -0.25 0.38
N GLN A 31 48.78 0.48 -0.74
CA GLN A 31 47.68 0.55 -1.70
C GLN A 31 47.49 -0.89 -2.22
N GLY A 32 46.84 -1.71 -1.40
CA GLY A 32 46.11 -2.85 -1.89
C GLY A 32 45.08 -2.26 -2.81
N THR A 33 45.36 -2.32 -4.11
CA THR A 33 44.36 -2.18 -5.13
C THR A 33 43.17 -3.02 -4.64
N PRO A 34 41.97 -2.45 -4.48
CA PRO A 34 40.81 -3.24 -4.13
C PRO A 34 40.81 -4.47 -5.04
N PRO A 35 40.63 -5.69 -4.48
CA PRO A 35 40.68 -6.89 -5.30
C PRO A 35 39.80 -6.67 -6.51
N ALA A 36 40.39 -6.83 -7.70
CA ALA A 36 39.68 -6.61 -8.96
C ALA A 36 38.37 -7.38 -8.91
N TRP A 37 37.25 -6.68 -9.11
CA TRP A 37 35.94 -7.30 -9.14
C TRP A 37 35.96 -8.43 -10.17
N LYS A 38 35.68 -9.64 -9.69
CA LYS A 38 35.46 -10.79 -10.55
C LYS A 38 33.97 -11.08 -10.50
N PRO A 39 33.23 -10.94 -11.60
CA PRO A 39 31.85 -11.39 -11.64
C PRO A 39 31.85 -12.87 -11.24
N GLY A 40 31.07 -13.22 -10.21
CA GLY A 40 30.82 -14.62 -9.93
C GLY A 40 30.26 -15.28 -11.19
N THR A 41 30.71 -16.49 -11.48
CA THR A 41 30.11 -17.29 -12.54
C THR A 41 28.94 -18.07 -11.94
N PRO A 42 27.77 -18.12 -12.60
CA PRO A 42 26.66 -18.94 -12.15
C PRO A 42 27.10 -20.41 -12.17
N THR A 43 27.22 -21.02 -10.99
CA THR A 43 27.69 -22.42 -10.83
C THR A 43 26.58 -23.39 -10.45
N ALA A 44 25.47 -22.88 -9.92
CA ALA A 44 24.32 -23.68 -9.52
C ALA A 44 23.29 -23.79 -10.66
N ASN A 45 22.41 -24.80 -10.57
CA ASN A 45 21.30 -25.00 -11.50
C ASN A 45 19.94 -24.95 -10.77
N PRO A 46 19.55 -23.78 -10.21
CA PRO A 46 18.37 -23.68 -9.37
C PRO A 46 17.10 -24.02 -10.15
N THR A 47 16.18 -24.70 -9.47
CA THR A 47 14.87 -25.10 -10.02
C THR A 47 13.70 -24.39 -9.34
N ARG A 48 13.97 -23.73 -8.22
CA ARG A 48 12.99 -23.00 -7.41
C ARG A 48 13.61 -21.68 -6.95
N VAL A 49 12.81 -20.63 -6.87
CA VAL A 49 13.20 -19.39 -6.17
C VAL A 49 12.07 -18.97 -5.24
N GLN A 50 12.43 -18.63 -4.00
CA GLN A 50 11.54 -17.95 -3.06
C GLN A 50 11.79 -16.46 -3.18
N ILE A 51 10.73 -15.69 -3.43
CA ILE A 51 10.76 -14.25 -3.59
C ILE A 51 10.06 -13.65 -2.39
N THR A 52 10.83 -13.04 -1.49
CA THR A 52 10.31 -12.37 -0.30
C THR A 52 10.21 -10.88 -0.58
N LEU A 53 9.04 -10.29 -0.35
CA LEU A 53 8.85 -8.85 -0.42
C LEU A 53 9.31 -8.24 0.90
N ASP A 54 10.38 -7.46 0.85
CA ASP A 54 10.93 -6.77 2.01
C ASP A 54 10.39 -5.34 2.04
N LEU A 55 9.31 -5.16 2.81
CA LEU A 55 8.69 -3.85 3.03
C LEU A 55 9.46 -3.14 4.16
N VAL A 56 10.06 -2.00 3.86
CA VAL A 56 10.74 -1.17 4.86
C VAL A 56 9.68 -0.47 5.73
N GLY A 57 9.39 -1.00 6.93
CA GLY A 57 8.42 -0.42 7.87
C GLY A 57 8.41 -1.11 9.25
N PRO A 58 7.87 -0.46 10.30
CA PRO A 58 8.00 -0.91 11.70
C PRO A 58 7.06 -2.06 12.13
N SER A 59 6.29 -2.69 11.23
CA SER A 59 5.47 -3.84 11.59
C SER A 59 6.21 -5.15 11.33
N ALA A 60 6.40 -5.95 12.39
CA ALA A 60 6.85 -7.34 12.33
C ALA A 60 5.78 -8.28 11.74
N GLN A 61 5.13 -7.85 10.66
CA GLN A 61 4.27 -8.72 9.85
C GLN A 61 5.18 -9.63 9.03
N THR A 62 4.87 -10.93 9.04
CA THR A 62 5.52 -11.94 8.20
C THR A 62 5.71 -11.40 6.79
N LYS A 63 6.97 -11.27 6.35
CA LYS A 63 7.28 -10.78 5.01
C LYS A 63 6.61 -11.70 3.98
N PRO A 64 5.86 -11.17 3.01
CA PRO A 64 5.21 -12.00 2.00
C PRO A 64 6.23 -12.82 1.22
N VAL A 65 5.99 -14.11 1.03
CA VAL A 65 6.86 -15.01 0.26
C VAL A 65 6.05 -15.68 -0.84
N VAL A 66 6.47 -15.51 -2.09
CA VAL A 66 5.96 -16.29 -3.23
C VAL A 66 7.04 -17.24 -3.72
N THR A 67 6.65 -18.41 -4.22
CA THR A 67 7.58 -19.43 -4.69
C THR A 67 7.36 -19.71 -6.17
N LEU A 68 8.37 -19.42 -6.99
CA LEU A 68 8.39 -19.80 -8.39
C LEU A 68 9.05 -21.18 -8.54
N THR A 69 8.32 -22.11 -9.16
CA THR A 69 8.79 -23.49 -9.43
C THR A 69 8.99 -23.78 -10.92
N ASN A 70 8.73 -22.80 -11.80
CA ASN A 70 9.04 -22.93 -13.22
C ASN A 70 10.56 -22.88 -13.44
N ALA A 71 11.20 -24.06 -13.52
CA ALA A 71 12.65 -24.18 -13.59
C ALA A 71 13.29 -23.38 -14.74
N GLN A 72 12.63 -23.27 -15.90
CA GLN A 72 13.16 -22.48 -17.02
C GLN A 72 13.22 -20.99 -16.66
N MET A 73 12.15 -20.44 -16.09
CA MET A 73 12.11 -19.04 -15.67
C MET A 73 13.03 -18.76 -14.48
N VAL A 74 13.14 -19.70 -13.53
CA VAL A 74 14.09 -19.62 -12.40
C VAL A 74 15.53 -19.51 -12.92
N ARG A 75 15.93 -20.40 -13.84
CA ARG A 75 17.27 -20.39 -14.44
C ARG A 75 17.52 -19.14 -15.28
N GLN A 76 16.50 -18.68 -16.02
CA GLN A 76 16.59 -17.42 -16.77
C GLN A 76 16.87 -16.27 -15.82
N LEU A 77 16.05 -16.10 -14.76
CA LEU A 77 16.23 -15.04 -13.77
C LEU A 77 17.59 -15.12 -13.08
N TYR A 78 18.01 -16.33 -12.69
CA TYR A 78 19.34 -16.57 -12.11
C TYR A 78 20.45 -16.11 -13.07
N SER A 79 20.41 -16.53 -14.33
CA SER A 79 21.42 -16.15 -15.33
C SER A 79 21.46 -14.65 -15.62
N THR A 80 20.28 -14.00 -15.68
CA THR A 80 20.16 -12.55 -15.88
C THR A 80 20.82 -11.78 -14.74
N ILE A 81 20.65 -12.21 -13.49
CA ILE A 81 21.28 -11.57 -12.32
C ILE A 81 22.81 -11.60 -12.41
N TYR A 82 23.38 -12.75 -12.77
CA TYR A 82 24.84 -12.89 -12.89
C TYR A 82 25.42 -12.18 -14.13
N ALA A 83 24.58 -11.85 -15.11
CA ALA A 83 24.95 -11.06 -16.29
C ALA A 83 24.85 -9.54 -16.06
N LEU A 84 24.30 -9.08 -14.92
CA LEU A 84 24.22 -7.66 -14.60
C LEU A 84 25.61 -7.04 -14.45
N GLU A 85 25.76 -5.83 -14.98
CA GLU A 85 26.98 -5.01 -14.87
C GLU A 85 27.27 -4.62 -13.42
N GLN A 86 28.54 -4.46 -13.08
CA GLN A 86 28.93 -3.92 -11.78
C GLN A 86 28.41 -2.48 -11.62
N MET A 87 27.89 -2.16 -10.44
CA MET A 87 27.54 -0.79 -10.12
C MET A 87 28.81 0.06 -9.96
N PRO A 88 28.94 1.20 -10.67
CA PRO A 88 30.09 2.08 -10.49
C PRO A 88 30.18 2.61 -9.06
N ASP A 89 31.40 2.69 -8.53
CA ASP A 89 31.66 3.34 -7.26
C ASP A 89 31.24 4.83 -7.34
N ASN A 90 30.62 5.34 -6.26
CA ASN A 90 30.21 6.75 -6.12
C ASN A 90 29.15 7.27 -7.11
N ILE A 91 28.29 6.40 -7.64
CA ILE A 91 27.15 6.85 -8.45
C ILE A 91 26.13 7.64 -7.59
N ALA A 92 25.70 8.80 -8.08
CA ALA A 92 24.63 9.57 -7.45
C ALA A 92 23.27 8.93 -7.78
N CYS A 93 22.50 8.57 -6.74
CA CYS A 93 21.18 7.96 -6.87
C CYS A 93 20.09 8.97 -6.52
N THR A 94 18.93 8.85 -7.18
CA THR A 94 17.74 9.60 -6.78
C THR A 94 17.24 9.09 -5.42
N ALA A 95 16.56 9.95 -4.66
CA ALA A 95 15.92 9.58 -3.39
C ALA A 95 14.60 8.79 -3.59
N GLU A 96 14.46 8.10 -4.72
CA GLU A 96 13.29 7.29 -5.05
C GLU A 96 13.20 6.12 -4.08
N ARG A 97 12.02 5.96 -3.45
CA ARG A 97 11.69 4.80 -2.63
C ARG A 97 10.91 3.79 -3.46
N GLY A 98 11.18 2.52 -3.26
CA GLY A 98 10.54 1.40 -3.91
C GLY A 98 10.58 0.14 -3.05
N PRO A 99 9.97 -0.96 -3.53
CA PRO A 99 10.01 -2.24 -2.83
C PRO A 99 11.40 -2.89 -2.93
N HIS A 100 11.76 -3.65 -1.89
CA HIS A 100 12.96 -4.49 -1.89
C HIS A 100 12.54 -5.96 -1.98
N TYR A 101 13.35 -6.78 -2.62
CA TYR A 101 13.08 -8.20 -2.82
C TYR A 101 14.27 -9.04 -2.41
N ILE A 102 14.02 -10.10 -1.63
CA ILE A 102 15.02 -11.13 -1.32
C ILE A 102 14.68 -12.36 -2.16
N LEU A 103 15.56 -12.70 -3.09
CA LEU A 103 15.45 -13.86 -3.98
C LEU A 103 16.35 -14.98 -3.45
N THR A 104 15.76 -16.06 -2.95
CA THR A 104 16.49 -17.23 -2.47
C THR A 104 16.37 -18.36 -3.48
N PHE A 105 17.43 -18.57 -4.27
CA PHE A 105 17.49 -19.61 -5.28
C PHE A 105 17.84 -20.96 -4.64
N LEU A 106 17.11 -22.01 -5.03
CA LEU A 106 17.18 -23.33 -4.44
C LEU A 106 17.47 -24.37 -5.54
N GLU A 107 18.44 -25.25 -5.26
CA GLU A 107 18.72 -26.45 -6.04
C GLU A 107 18.34 -27.66 -5.19
N GLY A 108 17.13 -28.18 -5.42
CA GLY A 108 16.46 -29.08 -4.48
C GLY A 108 16.12 -28.34 -3.18
N GLU A 109 16.58 -28.87 -2.05
CA GLU A 109 16.39 -28.26 -0.72
C GLU A 109 17.59 -27.40 -0.27
N ARG A 110 18.65 -27.31 -1.08
CA ARG A 110 19.84 -26.51 -0.74
C ARG A 110 19.70 -25.11 -1.31
N VAL A 111 20.00 -24.11 -0.48
CA VAL A 111 20.15 -22.72 -0.91
C VAL A 111 21.38 -22.61 -1.80
N ALA A 112 21.17 -22.28 -3.06
CA ALA A 112 22.24 -22.01 -4.02
C ALA A 112 22.82 -20.62 -3.81
N VAL A 113 21.96 -19.59 -3.78
CA VAL A 113 22.34 -18.20 -3.49
C VAL A 113 21.15 -17.40 -2.98
N SER A 114 21.45 -16.31 -2.27
CA SER A 114 20.48 -15.29 -1.91
C SER A 114 20.87 -13.97 -2.57
N VAL A 115 19.89 -13.30 -3.17
CA VAL A 115 20.07 -12.02 -3.86
C VAL A 115 19.14 -11.00 -3.25
N LEU A 116 19.64 -9.80 -2.95
CA LEU A 116 18.83 -8.64 -2.56
C LEU A 116 18.70 -7.73 -3.78
N ALA A 117 17.48 -7.48 -4.23
CA ALA A 117 17.18 -6.55 -5.32
C ALA A 117 16.38 -5.37 -4.78
N GLN A 118 16.94 -4.17 -4.83
CA GLN A 118 16.29 -2.96 -4.32
C GLN A 118 15.81 -2.12 -5.49
N ARG A 119 14.55 -1.68 -5.46
CA ARG A 119 13.99 -0.82 -6.52
C ARG A 119 14.20 0.68 -6.27
N ASP A 120 14.94 1.01 -5.22
CA ASP A 120 15.24 2.37 -4.78
C ASP A 120 16.40 2.97 -5.57
N GLY A 121 16.39 4.29 -5.75
CA GLY A 121 17.51 5.04 -6.32
C GLY A 121 18.15 4.41 -7.56
N CYS A 122 19.43 4.01 -7.46
CA CYS A 122 20.19 3.39 -8.56
C CYS A 122 19.83 1.93 -8.84
N ARG A 123 18.89 1.37 -8.07
CA ARG A 123 18.35 0.01 -8.21
C ARG A 123 19.43 -1.08 -8.09
N PRO A 124 20.16 -1.16 -6.97
CA PRO A 124 21.23 -2.13 -6.80
C PRO A 124 20.68 -3.56 -6.66
N VAL A 125 21.50 -4.51 -7.10
CA VAL A 125 21.32 -5.95 -6.90
C VAL A 125 22.56 -6.52 -6.22
N SER A 126 22.41 -6.93 -4.97
CA SER A 126 23.49 -7.49 -4.16
C SER A 126 23.39 -9.01 -4.11
N ILE A 127 24.45 -9.71 -4.51
CA ILE A 127 24.52 -11.17 -4.46
C ILE A 127 25.28 -11.57 -3.19
N LYS A 128 24.67 -12.38 -2.32
CA LYS A 128 25.31 -12.79 -1.06
C LYS A 128 26.59 -13.57 -1.35
N GLY A 129 27.71 -13.05 -0.83
CA GLY A 129 29.04 -13.64 -1.00
C GLY A 129 29.87 -13.01 -2.13
N GLU A 130 29.31 -12.10 -2.93
CA GLU A 130 30.06 -11.27 -3.86
C GLU A 130 30.46 -9.93 -3.23
N ALA A 131 31.59 -9.38 -3.68
CA ALA A 131 32.01 -8.04 -3.31
C ALA A 131 31.39 -7.02 -4.29
N GLY A 132 30.58 -6.12 -3.76
CA GLY A 132 29.96 -5.03 -4.52
C GLY A 132 28.59 -5.35 -5.10
N ASP A 133 27.86 -4.29 -5.41
CA ASP A 133 26.53 -4.37 -6.00
C ASP A 133 26.58 -4.38 -7.52
N ARG A 134 25.54 -4.93 -8.12
CA ARG A 134 25.31 -4.89 -9.57
C ARG A 134 24.23 -3.88 -9.89
N ARG A 135 24.32 -3.26 -11.05
CA ARG A 135 23.30 -2.33 -11.54
C ARG A 135 22.19 -3.12 -12.21
N ALA A 136 20.97 -3.04 -11.69
CA ALA A 136 19.82 -3.69 -12.33
C ALA A 136 19.53 -3.11 -13.72
N SER A 137 19.19 -3.98 -14.67
CA SER A 137 18.70 -3.59 -15.99
C SER A 137 17.16 -3.57 -16.03
N ASN A 138 16.57 -2.92 -17.04
CA ASN A 138 15.12 -2.98 -17.27
C ASN A 138 14.65 -4.41 -17.57
N GLU A 139 15.48 -5.20 -18.26
CA GLU A 139 15.18 -6.61 -18.54
C GLU A 139 15.09 -7.43 -17.26
N PHE A 140 16.02 -7.23 -16.32
CA PHE A 140 15.97 -7.89 -15.01
C PHE A 140 14.68 -7.56 -14.27
N TRP A 141 14.30 -6.27 -14.21
CA TRP A 141 13.07 -5.87 -13.52
C TRP A 141 11.83 -6.45 -14.19
N ALA A 142 11.75 -6.42 -15.53
CA ALA A 142 10.63 -7.02 -16.26
C ALA A 142 10.53 -8.54 -16.01
N LEU A 143 11.66 -9.24 -15.95
CA LEU A 143 11.70 -10.66 -15.68
C LEU A 143 11.33 -10.98 -14.22
N LEU A 144 11.78 -10.18 -13.25
CA LEU A 144 11.41 -10.32 -11.85
C LEU A 144 9.92 -10.05 -11.64
N ASP A 145 9.37 -8.98 -12.23
CA ASP A 145 7.94 -8.67 -12.15
C ASP A 145 7.10 -9.83 -12.74
N LYS A 146 7.54 -10.40 -13.88
CA LYS A 146 6.92 -11.60 -14.47
C LYS A 146 7.04 -12.84 -13.58
N ALA A 147 8.18 -13.04 -12.94
CA ALA A 147 8.40 -14.15 -12.02
C ALA A 147 7.47 -14.07 -10.81
N ILE A 148 7.26 -12.86 -10.27
CA ILE A 148 6.31 -12.61 -9.17
C ILE A 148 4.88 -12.90 -9.63
N ASP A 149 4.45 -12.42 -10.80
CA ASP A 149 3.08 -12.69 -11.32
C ASP A 149 2.81 -14.19 -11.53
N VAL A 150 3.80 -14.94 -12.00
CA VAL A 150 3.70 -16.39 -12.21
C VAL A 150 3.73 -17.15 -10.88
N ALA A 151 4.51 -16.70 -9.91
CA ALA A 151 4.63 -17.31 -8.59
C ALA A 151 3.43 -17.01 -7.68
N THR A 152 2.72 -15.91 -7.94
CA THR A 152 1.56 -15.49 -7.15
C THR A 152 0.33 -16.28 -7.59
N PRO A 153 -0.28 -17.08 -6.71
CA PRO A 153 -1.44 -17.88 -7.07
C PRO A 153 -2.62 -17.00 -7.47
N ALA A 154 -3.42 -17.48 -8.42
CA ALA A 154 -4.71 -16.87 -8.68
C ALA A 154 -5.63 -17.12 -7.48
N ALA A 155 -6.31 -16.07 -7.02
CA ALA A 155 -7.30 -16.21 -5.97
C ALA A 155 -8.46 -17.11 -6.39
N LYS A 156 -9.16 -17.63 -5.38
CA LYS A 156 -10.41 -18.39 -5.57
C LYS A 156 -11.59 -17.67 -4.91
N PRO A 157 -12.16 -16.63 -5.54
CA PRO A 157 -13.33 -15.94 -4.99
C PRO A 157 -14.53 -16.87 -4.84
N GLN A 158 -15.19 -16.77 -3.70
CA GLN A 158 -16.43 -17.48 -3.39
C GLN A 158 -17.66 -16.61 -3.65
N ASN A 159 -17.49 -15.29 -3.56
CA ASN A 159 -18.52 -14.32 -3.89
C ASN A 159 -17.86 -13.00 -4.32
N VAL A 160 -18.67 -12.12 -4.92
CA VAL A 160 -18.27 -10.75 -5.26
C VAL A 160 -19.34 -9.77 -4.80
N ALA A 161 -18.94 -8.76 -4.06
CA ALA A 161 -19.77 -7.62 -3.71
C ALA A 161 -19.51 -6.48 -4.70
N ILE A 162 -20.56 -5.77 -5.11
CA ILE A 162 -20.48 -4.64 -6.04
C ILE A 162 -21.17 -3.44 -5.39
N LEU A 163 -20.45 -2.32 -5.31
CA LEU A 163 -20.99 -1.01 -4.97
C LEU A 163 -21.16 -0.23 -6.28
N HIS A 164 -22.36 0.31 -6.48
CA HIS A 164 -22.71 1.17 -7.59
C HIS A 164 -22.99 2.59 -7.07
N THR A 165 -22.17 3.53 -7.52
CA THR A 165 -22.27 4.94 -7.13
C THR A 165 -23.07 5.71 -8.19
N LEU A 166 -24.37 5.87 -7.97
CA LEU A 166 -25.21 6.71 -8.82
C LEU A 166 -25.01 8.19 -8.52
N GLN A 167 -24.90 8.51 -7.22
CA GLN A 167 -24.55 9.83 -6.69
C GLN A 167 -23.67 9.64 -5.44
N PRO A 168 -22.45 10.18 -5.39
CA PRO A 168 -21.41 9.82 -4.40
C PRO A 168 -21.73 10.05 -2.91
N GLU A 169 -22.88 10.65 -2.59
CA GLU A 169 -23.30 11.01 -1.24
C GLU A 169 -24.78 10.79 -0.93
N MET A 170 -25.61 10.47 -1.93
CA MET A 170 -27.07 10.35 -1.73
C MET A 170 -27.66 9.05 -2.26
N GLN A 171 -26.98 8.39 -3.19
CA GLN A 171 -27.50 7.16 -3.78
C GLN A 171 -26.35 6.23 -4.13
N VAL A 172 -25.98 5.43 -3.14
CA VAL A 172 -25.11 4.28 -3.30
C VAL A 172 -25.96 3.03 -3.18
N GLU A 173 -25.87 2.19 -4.20
CA GLU A 173 -26.53 0.90 -4.23
C GLU A 173 -25.50 -0.20 -4.14
N SER A 174 -25.88 -1.33 -3.57
CA SER A 174 -25.01 -2.47 -3.40
C SER A 174 -25.72 -3.75 -3.77
N THR A 175 -24.94 -4.74 -4.17
CA THR A 175 -25.39 -6.11 -4.40
C THR A 175 -24.26 -7.07 -4.06
N GLN A 176 -24.61 -8.31 -3.72
CA GLN A 176 -23.66 -9.39 -3.52
C GLN A 176 -24.08 -10.56 -4.39
N ILE A 177 -23.13 -11.06 -5.19
CA ILE A 177 -23.30 -12.25 -5.99
C ILE A 177 -22.62 -13.39 -5.24
N ALA A 178 -23.42 -14.13 -4.48
CA ALA A 178 -22.99 -15.26 -3.66
C ALA A 178 -22.79 -16.57 -4.44
N ASP A 179 -22.43 -16.47 -5.71
CA ASP A 179 -22.15 -17.60 -6.60
C ASP A 179 -20.64 -17.63 -6.94
N ALA A 180 -19.95 -18.65 -6.44
CA ALA A 180 -18.51 -18.82 -6.64
C ALA A 180 -18.12 -19.00 -8.12
N VAL A 181 -18.98 -19.61 -8.94
CA VAL A 181 -18.72 -19.79 -10.37
C VAL A 181 -18.77 -18.44 -11.07
N ILE A 182 -19.74 -17.59 -10.75
CA ILE A 182 -19.86 -16.25 -11.33
C ILE A 182 -18.70 -15.36 -10.85
N ALA A 183 -18.41 -15.35 -9.55
CA ALA A 183 -17.32 -14.57 -8.98
C ALA A 183 -15.96 -14.97 -9.58
N GLN A 184 -15.68 -16.27 -9.68
CA GLN A 184 -14.46 -16.79 -10.30
C GLN A 184 -14.40 -16.46 -11.79
N ARG A 185 -15.52 -16.53 -12.53
CA ARG A 185 -15.57 -16.19 -13.96
C ARG A 185 -15.20 -14.73 -14.19
N LEU A 186 -15.71 -13.80 -13.37
CA LEU A 186 -15.36 -12.38 -13.46
C LEU A 186 -13.87 -12.17 -13.13
N TYR A 187 -13.39 -12.71 -12.00
CA TYR A 187 -12.00 -12.59 -11.58
C TYR A 187 -11.03 -13.14 -12.64
N ASN A 188 -11.31 -14.31 -13.21
CA ASN A 188 -10.50 -14.91 -14.27
C ASN A 188 -10.52 -14.09 -15.57
N ASN A 189 -11.62 -13.37 -15.87
CA ASN A 189 -11.62 -12.45 -17.02
C ASN A 189 -10.70 -11.26 -16.76
N ILE A 190 -10.69 -10.70 -15.54
CA ILE A 190 -9.76 -9.63 -15.17
C ILE A 190 -8.31 -10.10 -15.34
N LEU A 191 -7.98 -11.30 -14.87
CA LEU A 191 -6.61 -11.82 -14.98
C LEU A 191 -6.14 -12.13 -16.41
N LYS A 192 -7.06 -12.19 -17.39
CA LYS A 192 -6.73 -12.36 -18.82
C LYS A 192 -6.49 -11.04 -19.52
N LEU A 193 -6.88 -9.92 -18.91
CA LEU A 193 -6.68 -8.59 -19.46
C LEU A 193 -5.20 -8.25 -19.52
N GLN A 194 -4.88 -7.27 -20.36
CA GLN A 194 -3.52 -6.72 -20.44
C GLN A 194 -3.18 -6.00 -19.13
N LEU A 195 -2.22 -6.55 -18.38
CA LEU A 195 -1.62 -5.88 -17.23
C LEU A 195 -0.86 -4.64 -17.69
N LEU A 196 -1.14 -3.50 -17.05
CA LEU A 196 -0.41 -2.25 -17.22
C LEU A 196 0.77 -2.23 -16.25
N ALA A 197 1.93 -1.77 -16.72
CA ALA A 197 3.15 -1.78 -15.91
C ALA A 197 2.96 -1.00 -14.58
N PRO A 198 3.47 -1.52 -13.45
CA PRO A 198 3.35 -0.87 -12.15
C PRO A 198 4.27 0.37 -12.10
N PHE A 199 3.67 1.56 -12.25
CA PHE A 199 4.26 2.91 -12.01
C PHE A 199 5.36 3.43 -12.97
N PRO A 200 5.47 4.77 -13.09
CA PRO A 200 4.55 5.67 -13.76
C PRO A 200 5.17 6.05 -15.11
N GLN A 201 4.90 5.28 -16.15
CA GLN A 201 4.71 5.93 -17.43
C GLN A 201 3.21 6.09 -17.55
N SER A 202 2.74 7.25 -17.08
CA SER A 202 1.65 8.00 -17.70
C SER A 202 0.79 7.09 -18.57
N THR A 203 -0.33 6.64 -18.02
CA THR A 203 -1.49 6.14 -18.76
C THR A 203 -2.00 7.26 -19.70
N GLY A 204 -1.17 7.68 -20.65
CA GLY A 204 -1.29 8.95 -21.35
C GLY A 204 -1.32 10.18 -20.41
N PRO A 205 -1.07 11.38 -20.94
CA PRO A 205 -1.54 12.59 -20.29
C PRO A 205 -3.08 12.51 -20.15
N GLY A 206 -3.60 12.32 -18.93
CA GLY A 206 -5.04 12.50 -18.64
C GLY A 206 -5.75 11.39 -17.85
N CYS A 207 -5.12 10.24 -17.58
CA CYS A 207 -5.74 9.23 -16.72
C CYS A 207 -5.43 9.52 -15.24
N GLN A 208 -6.39 10.12 -14.54
CA GLN A 208 -6.38 10.32 -13.10
C GLN A 208 -7.30 9.28 -12.44
N GLU A 209 -7.03 8.93 -11.19
CA GLU A 209 -7.95 8.10 -10.41
C GLU A 209 -9.29 8.84 -10.28
N GLU A 210 -10.38 8.15 -10.59
CA GLU A 210 -11.71 8.74 -10.42
C GLU A 210 -11.98 8.91 -8.93
N THR A 211 -12.19 10.15 -8.50
CA THR A 211 -12.64 10.45 -7.13
C THR A 211 -13.92 9.67 -6.80
N TYR A 212 -14.76 9.47 -7.83
CA TYR A 212 -16.06 8.80 -7.73
C TYR A 212 -16.19 7.69 -8.78
N PRO A 213 -15.61 6.52 -8.52
CA PRO A 213 -15.81 5.39 -9.42
C PRO A 213 -17.28 5.00 -9.43
N GLU A 214 -17.82 4.81 -10.65
CA GLU A 214 -19.18 4.31 -10.84
C GLU A 214 -19.34 2.94 -10.18
N TYR A 215 -18.31 2.08 -10.27
CA TYR A 215 -18.32 0.75 -9.66
C TYR A 215 -17.07 0.48 -8.84
N ARG A 216 -17.28 -0.05 -7.63
CA ARG A 216 -16.26 -0.72 -6.83
C ARG A 216 -16.68 -2.16 -6.62
N LEU A 217 -15.71 -3.06 -6.63
CA LEU A 217 -15.93 -4.47 -6.42
C LEU A 217 -15.05 -4.95 -5.28
N VAL A 218 -15.53 -5.96 -4.58
CA VAL A 218 -14.73 -6.70 -3.60
C VAL A 218 -14.96 -8.19 -3.85
N PHE A 219 -13.87 -8.92 -4.08
CA PHE A 219 -13.90 -10.38 -4.17
C PHE A 219 -13.54 -10.97 -2.81
N HIS A 220 -14.41 -11.82 -2.28
CA HIS A 220 -14.18 -12.53 -1.03
C HIS A 220 -13.68 -13.94 -1.32
N THR A 221 -12.57 -14.31 -0.70
CA THR A 221 -12.00 -15.66 -0.75
C THR A 221 -11.99 -16.26 0.66
N ALA A 222 -11.54 -17.50 0.81
CA ALA A 222 -11.35 -18.10 2.14
C ALA A 222 -10.22 -17.44 2.96
N GLU A 223 -9.26 -16.80 2.31
CA GLU A 223 -8.00 -16.35 2.92
C GLU A 223 -7.84 -14.83 2.95
N GLN A 224 -8.58 -14.11 2.10
CA GLN A 224 -8.42 -12.67 1.89
C GLN A 224 -9.64 -12.02 1.23
N VAL A 225 -9.66 -10.70 1.33
CA VAL A 225 -10.55 -9.79 0.61
C VAL A 225 -9.72 -9.07 -0.45
N ILE A 226 -10.20 -9.05 -1.70
CA ILE A 226 -9.50 -8.43 -2.83
C ILE A 226 -10.34 -7.27 -3.34
N SER A 227 -9.89 -6.05 -3.05
CA SER A 227 -10.55 -4.84 -3.54
C SER A 227 -10.28 -4.65 -5.03
N SER A 228 -11.26 -4.11 -5.74
CA SER A 228 -11.16 -3.84 -7.17
C SER A 228 -11.90 -2.56 -7.54
N LEU A 229 -11.28 -1.78 -8.41
CA LEU A 229 -11.77 -0.47 -8.82
C LEU A 229 -11.92 -0.44 -10.34
N ILE A 230 -13.11 -0.15 -10.86
CA ILE A 230 -13.29 0.15 -12.28
C ILE A 230 -13.12 1.66 -12.46
N ASN A 231 -12.14 2.04 -13.27
CA ASN A 231 -11.95 3.43 -13.68
C ASN A 231 -12.46 3.59 -15.11
N LYS A 232 -13.55 4.34 -15.27
CA LYS A 232 -14.22 4.51 -16.55
C LYS A 232 -13.41 5.39 -17.49
N SER A 233 -12.92 6.52 -16.98
CA SER A 233 -12.12 7.51 -17.69
C SER A 233 -10.82 6.93 -18.24
N CYS A 234 -10.19 6.04 -17.49
CA CYS A 234 -8.95 5.37 -17.89
C CYS A 234 -9.17 4.09 -18.70
N GLY A 235 -10.39 3.56 -18.75
CA GLY A 235 -10.64 2.26 -19.38
C GLY A 235 -9.94 1.11 -18.64
N THR A 236 -9.83 1.17 -17.31
CA THR A 236 -9.07 0.18 -16.52
C THR A 236 -9.89 -0.45 -15.40
N ILE A 237 -9.38 -1.56 -14.89
CA ILE A 237 -9.83 -2.19 -13.65
C ILE A 237 -8.60 -2.57 -12.82
N SER A 238 -8.60 -2.30 -11.51
CA SER A 238 -7.53 -2.75 -10.61
C SER A 238 -7.93 -3.95 -9.76
N LEU A 239 -6.94 -4.72 -9.32
CA LEU A 239 -7.04 -5.71 -8.25
C LEU A 239 -6.01 -5.37 -7.18
N ASP A 240 -6.43 -5.32 -5.93
CA ASP A 240 -5.56 -5.24 -4.76
C ASP A 240 -5.61 -6.56 -3.99
N GLY A 241 -4.75 -7.49 -4.41
CA GLY A 241 -4.61 -8.82 -3.83
C GLY A 241 -3.66 -8.90 -2.64
N ASN A 242 -3.20 -7.74 -2.10
CA ASN A 242 -2.37 -7.63 -0.91
C ASN A 242 -1.39 -8.81 -0.74
N HIS A 243 -0.50 -9.00 -1.73
CA HIS A 243 0.54 -10.06 -1.85
C HIS A 243 0.11 -11.53 -1.80
N LEU A 244 -1.10 -11.85 -1.34
CA LEU A 244 -1.65 -13.20 -1.27
C LEU A 244 -2.27 -13.65 -2.60
N SER A 245 -2.63 -12.70 -3.45
CA SER A 245 -3.11 -12.94 -4.80
C SER A 245 -2.60 -11.89 -5.78
N ARG A 246 -2.90 -12.10 -7.07
CA ARG A 246 -2.48 -11.20 -8.13
C ARG A 246 -3.04 -9.79 -7.92
N THR A 247 -2.13 -8.82 -7.99
CA THR A 247 -2.39 -7.37 -7.90
C THR A 247 -2.01 -6.73 -9.21
N GLY A 248 -2.73 -5.68 -9.62
CA GLY A 248 -2.37 -4.90 -10.78
C GLY A 248 -3.50 -4.04 -11.31
N THR A 249 -3.15 -3.15 -12.23
CA THR A 249 -4.12 -2.39 -13.03
C THR A 249 -4.14 -2.97 -14.43
N TYR A 250 -5.33 -3.35 -14.89
CA TYR A 250 -5.53 -4.03 -16.16
C TYR A 250 -6.32 -3.13 -17.11
N LYS A 251 -5.95 -3.15 -18.39
CA LYS A 251 -6.72 -2.47 -19.44
C LYS A 251 -7.99 -3.28 -19.74
N ARG A 252 -9.15 -2.67 -19.61
CA ARG A 252 -10.43 -3.29 -19.97
C ARG A 252 -10.53 -3.47 -21.48
N ASP A 253 -11.21 -4.53 -21.89
CA ASP A 253 -11.57 -4.78 -23.27
C ASP A 253 -13.08 -4.98 -23.40
N ALA A 254 -13.56 -5.10 -24.65
CA ALA A 254 -14.97 -5.27 -24.93
C ALA A 254 -15.55 -6.57 -24.33
N GLN A 255 -14.74 -7.62 -24.18
CA GLN A 255 -15.18 -8.89 -23.61
C GLN A 255 -15.46 -8.76 -22.11
N PHE A 256 -14.57 -8.09 -21.38
CA PHE A 256 -14.79 -7.74 -19.97
C PHE A 256 -16.03 -6.87 -19.82
N ASP A 257 -16.14 -5.81 -20.63
CA ASP A 257 -17.26 -4.86 -20.52
C ASP A 257 -18.62 -5.55 -20.79
N GLN A 258 -18.69 -6.47 -21.76
CA GLN A 258 -19.87 -7.27 -22.03
C GLN A 258 -20.22 -8.22 -20.88
N LEU A 259 -19.23 -8.93 -20.33
CA LEU A 259 -19.44 -9.82 -19.19
C LEU A 259 -19.92 -9.04 -17.96
N PHE A 260 -19.29 -7.91 -17.68
CA PHE A 260 -19.64 -7.09 -16.53
C PHE A 260 -21.05 -6.49 -16.69
N ALA A 261 -21.39 -5.97 -17.87
CA ALA A 261 -22.75 -5.50 -18.17
C ALA A 261 -23.81 -6.61 -18.04
N GLU A 262 -23.51 -7.84 -18.47
CA GLU A 262 -24.40 -8.98 -18.27
C GLU A 262 -24.62 -9.28 -16.79
N MET A 263 -23.55 -9.28 -16.00
CA MET A 263 -23.66 -9.48 -14.55
C MET A 263 -24.49 -8.38 -13.89
N LEU A 264 -24.30 -7.12 -14.26
CA LEU A 264 -25.07 -6.00 -13.73
C LEU A 264 -26.56 -6.11 -14.04
N ARG A 265 -26.93 -6.62 -15.23
CA ARG A 265 -28.34 -6.83 -15.62
C ARG A 265 -29.03 -7.92 -14.80
N GLN A 266 -28.28 -8.94 -14.36
CA GLN A 266 -28.81 -10.04 -13.57
C GLN A 266 -28.78 -9.76 -12.06
N ALA A 267 -27.96 -8.80 -11.63
CA ALA A 267 -27.83 -8.45 -10.23
C ALA A 267 -29.04 -7.64 -9.73
N THR A 268 -29.44 -7.89 -8.49
CA THR A 268 -30.45 -7.08 -7.80
C THR A 268 -29.75 -6.09 -6.88
N PHE A 269 -29.78 -4.82 -7.26
CA PHE A 269 -29.23 -3.73 -6.47
C PHE A 269 -30.27 -3.23 -5.45
N SER A 270 -29.78 -2.82 -4.28
CA SER A 270 -30.57 -2.19 -3.24
C SER A 270 -29.78 -1.05 -2.60
N PRO A 271 -30.43 -0.06 -1.96
CA PRO A 271 -29.74 0.98 -1.22
C PRO A 271 -28.74 0.36 -0.23
N ALA A 272 -27.51 0.87 -0.22
CA ALA A 272 -26.48 0.34 0.66
C ALA A 272 -26.90 0.46 2.13
N ARG A 273 -26.66 -0.60 2.89
CA ARG A 273 -26.88 -0.70 4.32
C ARG A 273 -25.60 -1.23 4.97
N PRO A 274 -24.74 -0.33 5.48
CA PRO A 274 -23.50 -0.73 6.11
C PRO A 274 -23.70 -1.78 7.20
N ASP A 275 -22.83 -2.79 7.23
CA ASP A 275 -22.80 -3.83 8.25
C ASP A 275 -21.65 -3.62 9.25
N GLN A 276 -20.73 -2.72 8.94
CA GLN A 276 -19.55 -2.41 9.74
C GLN A 276 -19.27 -0.90 9.78
N LEU A 277 -18.80 -0.43 10.93
CA LEU A 277 -18.35 0.94 11.15
C LEU A 277 -17.02 0.89 11.90
N MET A 278 -15.99 1.44 11.27
CA MET A 278 -14.71 1.71 11.90
C MET A 278 -14.63 3.17 12.31
N LEU A 279 -14.36 3.42 13.60
CA LEU A 279 -14.00 4.75 14.10
C LEU A 279 -12.50 4.83 14.24
N ARG A 280 -11.95 5.96 13.79
CA ARG A 280 -10.58 6.36 14.09
C ARG A 280 -10.60 7.75 14.72
N ILE A 281 -10.15 7.84 15.98
CA ILE A 281 -10.15 9.07 16.75
C ILE A 281 -8.70 9.52 16.90
N ASN A 282 -8.37 10.66 16.34
CA ASN A 282 -7.10 11.33 16.52
C ASN A 282 -7.29 12.50 17.48
N SER A 283 -6.60 12.43 18.61
CA SER A 283 -6.54 13.45 19.64
C SER A 283 -5.12 13.50 20.23
N ASN A 284 -4.82 14.47 21.09
CA ASN A 284 -3.46 14.56 21.67
C ASN A 284 -3.17 13.49 22.72
N THR A 285 -4.16 12.68 23.12
CA THR A 285 -3.94 11.49 23.95
C THR A 285 -3.55 10.27 23.11
N GLY A 286 -3.62 10.35 21.78
CA GLY A 286 -3.22 9.31 20.84
C GLY A 286 -4.24 9.05 19.73
N ASP A 287 -3.89 8.10 18.86
CA ASP A 287 -4.75 7.54 17.82
C ASP A 287 -5.46 6.30 18.36
N GLN A 288 -6.79 6.30 18.34
CA GLN A 288 -7.61 5.18 18.78
C GLN A 288 -8.44 4.67 17.61
N GLN A 289 -8.45 3.36 17.42
CA GLN A 289 -9.27 2.70 16.40
C GLN A 289 -10.24 1.72 17.07
N LYS A 290 -11.52 1.78 16.70
CA LYS A 290 -12.59 0.98 17.31
C LYS A 290 -13.60 0.56 16.24
N GLN A 291 -13.90 -0.74 16.19
CA GLN A 291 -15.01 -1.26 15.39
C GLN A 291 -16.30 -1.24 16.23
N VAL A 292 -17.39 -0.70 15.68
CA VAL A 292 -18.72 -0.74 16.32
C VAL A 292 -19.39 -2.07 16.03
N LYS A 293 -19.78 -2.78 17.08
CA LYS A 293 -20.49 -4.06 16.98
C LYS A 293 -22.02 -3.91 16.97
N ASP A 294 -22.54 -2.77 17.45
CA ASP A 294 -23.98 -2.50 17.51
C ASP A 294 -24.48 -2.02 16.13
N VAL A 295 -25.00 -2.98 15.35
CA VAL A 295 -25.53 -2.73 13.99
C VAL A 295 -26.71 -1.75 14.03
N THR A 296 -27.54 -1.76 15.07
CA THR A 296 -28.68 -0.84 15.18
C THR A 296 -28.21 0.60 15.34
N ARG A 297 -27.23 0.86 16.22
CA ARG A 297 -26.65 2.21 16.37
C ARG A 297 -25.92 2.67 15.13
N LEU A 298 -25.16 1.77 14.50
CA LEU A 298 -24.46 2.03 13.25
C LEU A 298 -25.45 2.49 12.17
N LEU A 299 -26.54 1.76 11.95
CA LEU A 299 -27.53 2.10 10.93
C LEU A 299 -28.23 3.43 11.25
N LYS A 300 -28.57 3.67 12.52
CA LYS A 300 -29.12 4.97 12.95
C LYS A 300 -28.17 6.12 12.65
N LEU A 301 -26.88 5.98 12.93
CA LEU A 301 -25.89 7.01 12.64
C LEU A 301 -25.71 7.20 11.13
N TYR A 302 -25.67 6.11 10.37
CA TYR A 302 -25.59 6.15 8.90
C TYR A 302 -26.78 6.92 8.30
N ASP A 303 -28.01 6.50 8.64
CA ASP A 303 -29.24 7.17 8.19
C ASP A 303 -29.24 8.63 8.61
N LYS A 304 -28.79 8.92 9.84
CA LYS A 304 -28.72 10.30 10.34
C LYS A 304 -27.81 11.16 9.48
N VAL A 305 -26.60 10.70 9.18
CA VAL A 305 -25.63 11.44 8.34
C VAL A 305 -26.23 11.78 6.98
N LEU A 306 -26.95 10.85 6.35
CA LEU A 306 -27.58 11.08 5.04
C LEU A 306 -28.69 12.13 5.06
N THR A 307 -29.27 12.41 6.24
CA THR A 307 -30.34 13.40 6.40
C THR A 307 -29.87 14.76 6.90
N LEU A 308 -28.59 14.90 7.29
CA LEU A 308 -28.08 16.18 7.78
C LEU A 308 -28.06 17.22 6.64
N PRO A 309 -28.45 18.47 6.93
CA PRO A 309 -28.42 19.52 5.91
C PRO A 309 -26.98 19.92 5.58
N THR A 310 -26.73 20.18 4.30
CA THR A 310 -25.47 20.79 3.86
C THR A 310 -25.37 22.23 4.35
N THR A 311 -24.19 22.64 4.79
CA THR A 311 -23.89 24.01 5.23
C THR A 311 -22.61 24.52 4.58
N GLN A 312 -22.35 25.82 4.68
CA GLN A 312 -21.07 26.40 4.30
C GLN A 312 -20.02 26.12 5.37
N PRO A 313 -18.75 25.87 4.99
CA PRO A 313 -17.67 25.74 5.96
C PRO A 313 -17.53 27.03 6.78
N GLU A 314 -17.49 26.92 8.10
CA GLU A 314 -17.19 28.07 8.95
C GLU A 314 -15.75 28.54 8.70
N PRO A 315 -15.52 29.87 8.58
CA PRO A 315 -14.17 30.42 8.49
C PRO A 315 -13.34 29.98 9.70
N ASN A 316 -12.12 29.49 9.47
CA ASN A 316 -11.21 28.98 10.49
C ASN A 316 -11.69 27.71 11.23
N CYS A 317 -12.60 26.92 10.62
CA CYS A 317 -12.96 25.58 11.11
C CYS A 317 -12.50 24.49 10.12
N PRO A 318 -11.58 23.57 10.47
CA PRO A 318 -10.99 23.35 11.79
C PRO A 318 -10.05 24.48 12.25
N SER A 319 -10.05 24.76 13.57
CA SER A 319 -9.19 25.80 14.15
C SER A 319 -7.77 25.29 14.38
N GLY A 320 -6.80 26.04 13.85
CA GLY A 320 -5.38 25.81 14.11
C GLY A 320 -5.03 25.98 15.59
N GLU A 321 -5.71 26.89 16.30
CA GLU A 321 -5.51 27.11 17.73
C GLU A 321 -5.90 25.88 18.55
N ASP A 322 -7.01 25.21 18.21
CA ASP A 322 -7.41 23.98 18.88
C ASP A 322 -6.42 22.84 18.67
N LYS A 323 -5.78 22.79 17.49
CA LYS A 323 -4.72 21.82 17.21
C LYS A 323 -3.51 22.08 18.09
N VAL A 324 -3.08 23.34 18.24
CA VAL A 324 -1.92 23.71 19.06
C VAL A 324 -2.21 23.57 20.56
N ALA A 325 -3.41 23.95 20.99
CA ALA A 325 -3.85 23.87 22.39
C ALA A 325 -4.25 22.45 22.83
N GLY A 326 -4.27 21.50 21.90
CA GLY A 326 -4.70 20.14 22.17
C GLY A 326 -6.18 20.03 22.55
N LYS A 327 -7.04 20.83 21.94
CA LYS A 327 -8.50 20.74 22.12
C LYS A 327 -9.19 20.07 20.94
N ALA A 328 -8.48 19.90 19.83
CA ALA A 328 -9.02 19.29 18.63
C ALA A 328 -9.21 17.77 18.79
N ARG A 329 -10.42 17.31 18.48
CA ARG A 329 -10.72 15.89 18.28
C ARG A 329 -11.16 15.67 16.84
N TYR A 330 -10.41 14.84 16.11
CA TYR A 330 -10.76 14.39 14.77
C TYR A 330 -11.25 12.95 14.83
N THR A 331 -12.47 12.70 14.36
CA THR A 331 -13.04 11.35 14.28
C THR A 331 -13.34 11.02 12.83
N SER A 332 -12.74 9.97 12.29
CA SER A 332 -13.11 9.40 11.00
C SER A 332 -14.07 8.24 11.22
N LEU A 333 -15.20 8.26 10.52
CA LEU A 333 -16.21 7.21 10.47
C LEU A 333 -16.12 6.56 9.09
N SER A 334 -15.76 5.28 9.04
CA SER A 334 -15.71 4.50 7.80
C SER A 334 -16.80 3.43 7.86
N PHE A 335 -17.87 3.63 7.09
CA PHE A 335 -18.97 2.69 6.93
C PHE A 335 -18.67 1.73 5.77
N THR A 336 -18.70 0.44 6.06
CA THR A 336 -18.51 -0.61 5.06
C THR A 336 -19.69 -1.57 5.03
N GLN A 337 -19.90 -2.19 3.87
CA GLN A 337 -20.86 -3.27 3.68
C GLN A 337 -20.18 -4.37 2.87
N TRP A 338 -20.03 -5.57 3.43
CA TRP A 338 -19.27 -6.64 2.77
C TRP A 338 -17.88 -6.15 2.30
N ASP A 339 -17.22 -5.37 3.15
CA ASP A 339 -15.92 -4.70 2.89
C ASP A 339 -15.92 -3.65 1.75
N LEU A 340 -17.06 -3.36 1.12
CA LEU A 340 -17.20 -2.21 0.21
C LEU A 340 -17.22 -0.91 1.01
N PRO A 341 -16.48 0.14 0.60
CA PRO A 341 -16.49 1.44 1.26
C PRO A 341 -17.75 2.22 0.88
N VAL A 342 -18.79 2.14 1.72
CA VAL A 342 -20.09 2.77 1.45
C VAL A 342 -20.05 4.28 1.69
N LEU A 343 -19.51 4.71 2.83
CA LEU A 343 -19.46 6.12 3.21
C LEU A 343 -18.27 6.39 4.14
N SER A 344 -17.61 7.52 3.92
CA SER A 344 -16.58 8.02 4.83
C SER A 344 -16.95 9.42 5.29
N VAL A 345 -16.90 9.65 6.60
CA VAL A 345 -17.22 10.92 7.24
C VAL A 345 -16.06 11.33 8.13
N SER A 346 -15.59 12.56 8.00
CA SER A 346 -14.63 13.15 8.92
C SER A 346 -15.36 14.15 9.81
N VAL A 347 -15.18 14.01 11.12
CA VAL A 347 -15.80 14.87 12.12
C VAL A 347 -14.70 15.57 12.89
N TYR A 348 -14.81 16.88 13.01
CA TYR A 348 -13.97 17.69 13.85
C TYR A 348 -14.80 18.31 14.99
N GLU A 349 -14.27 18.22 16.20
CA GLU A 349 -14.85 18.85 17.38
C GLU A 349 -13.74 19.60 18.16
N GLY A 350 -13.96 20.89 18.35
CA GLY A 350 -13.10 21.81 19.10
C GLY A 350 -13.89 23.05 19.51
N SER A 351 -13.31 24.23 19.34
CA SER A 351 -13.97 25.53 19.47
C SER A 351 -15.09 25.74 18.44
N CYS A 352 -15.02 25.03 17.31
CA CYS A 352 -16.08 24.89 16.31
C CYS A 352 -16.33 23.40 16.03
N LYS A 353 -17.41 23.10 15.30
CA LYS A 353 -17.75 21.73 14.88
C LYS A 353 -17.90 21.65 13.38
N ARG A 354 -17.37 20.59 12.79
CA ARG A 354 -17.41 20.39 11.34
C ARG A 354 -17.58 18.92 11.02
N ILE A 355 -18.42 18.63 10.04
CA ILE A 355 -18.65 17.28 9.52
C ILE A 355 -18.41 17.34 8.02
N ASP A 356 -17.37 16.69 7.55
CA ASP A 356 -17.04 16.58 6.14
C ASP A 356 -17.45 15.20 5.63
N LEU A 357 -18.22 15.17 4.55
CA LEU A 357 -18.36 13.94 3.76
C LEU A 357 -17.06 13.77 2.98
N GLY A 358 -16.27 12.77 3.38
CA GLY A 358 -14.89 12.59 2.93
C GLY A 358 -14.75 12.43 1.42
N LEU A 359 -15.84 12.13 0.72
CA LEU A 359 -15.85 11.98 -0.73
C LEU A 359 -16.10 13.31 -1.46
N THR A 360 -16.87 14.28 -0.92
CA THR A 360 -17.57 15.29 -1.76
C THR A 360 -17.28 16.75 -1.44
N SER A 361 -16.31 17.04 -0.57
CA SER A 361 -16.03 18.39 -0.03
C SER A 361 -17.26 19.07 0.62
N LYS A 362 -18.38 18.33 0.76
CA LYS A 362 -19.61 18.82 1.38
C LYS A 362 -19.43 18.85 2.89
N VAL A 363 -19.79 19.98 3.48
CA VAL A 363 -19.87 20.16 4.92
C VAL A 363 -21.32 19.98 5.35
N LEU A 364 -21.54 19.20 6.39
CA LEU A 364 -22.85 18.95 6.99
C LEU A 364 -22.97 19.70 8.31
N GLN A 365 -24.19 20.16 8.61
CA GLN A 365 -24.52 20.73 9.90
C GLN A 365 -25.06 19.63 10.82
N GLY A 366 -24.25 19.20 11.79
CA GLY A 366 -24.65 18.21 12.78
C GLY A 366 -25.64 18.78 13.78
N ASP A 367 -26.76 18.09 13.98
CA ASP A 367 -27.73 18.40 15.03
C ASP A 367 -27.48 17.58 16.30
N GLN A 368 -28.30 17.81 17.34
CA GLN A 368 -28.12 17.17 18.65
C GLN A 368 -28.13 15.64 18.56
N GLU A 369 -29.04 15.07 17.76
CA GLU A 369 -29.16 13.62 17.62
C GLU A 369 -27.90 13.00 16.99
N PHE A 370 -27.31 13.65 15.98
CA PHE A 370 -26.03 13.21 15.42
C PHE A 370 -24.92 13.20 16.48
N TRP A 371 -24.77 14.30 17.24
CA TRP A 371 -23.73 14.42 18.26
C TRP A 371 -23.92 13.39 19.37
N ASP A 372 -25.16 13.18 19.82
CA ASP A 372 -25.49 12.16 20.81
C ASP A 372 -25.10 10.77 20.28
N LEU A 373 -25.51 10.40 19.07
CA LEU A 373 -25.16 9.11 18.47
C LEU A 373 -23.64 8.91 18.39
N LEU A 374 -22.89 9.93 17.95
CA LEU A 374 -21.43 9.88 17.86
C LEU A 374 -20.77 9.72 19.24
N HIS A 375 -21.18 10.52 20.23
CA HIS A 375 -20.59 10.51 21.57
C HIS A 375 -20.88 9.22 22.34
N HIS A 376 -21.94 8.49 22.00
CA HIS A 376 -22.17 7.15 22.57
C HIS A 376 -21.27 6.07 21.96
N LEU A 377 -20.58 6.34 20.85
CA LEU A 377 -19.66 5.42 20.18
C LEU A 377 -18.20 5.66 20.54
N VAL A 378 -17.83 6.91 20.81
CA VAL A 378 -16.51 7.34 21.29
C VAL A 378 -16.41 7.06 22.78
#